data_AF-A0A1G5LLX2-F1
#
_entry.id   AF-A0A1G5LLX2-F1
#
_cell.length_a   1.000
_cell.length_b   1.000
_cell.length_c   1.000
_cell.angle_alpha   90.00
_cell.angle_beta   90.00
_cell.angle_gamma   90.00
#
_symmetry.space_group_name_H-M   'P 1'
#
loop_
_entity.id
_entity.type
_entity.pdbx_description
1 polymer ?
#
loop_
_entity_poly.entity_id
_entity_poly.type
_entity_poly.pdbx_seq_one_letter_code
_entity_poly.pdbx_strand_id
1 'polypeptide(L)'
;MVLAIGVARAVDGSIGNRREVVTNTTTLDGRPNVGEWHTGELAVVGGDLTVSGNAFIGRYPTAIGTVAVTGLESRFTLLTAFNVGYEGTGWLIVSNVTQVTAGLTMSLHSLDPGHHNAAK
;
A
#
# COMPACT_ATOMS: atom_id res chain seq x y z
N MET A 1 -20.95 18.75 3.05
CA MET A 1 -20.84 17.43 3.72
C MET A 1 -20.64 16.39 2.63
N VAL A 2 -19.39 16.08 2.30
CA VAL A 2 -19.08 15.09 1.25
C VAL A 2 -18.71 13.79 1.95
N LEU A 3 -19.64 12.85 1.98
CA LEU A 3 -19.42 11.49 2.46
C LEU A 3 -18.82 10.69 1.28
N ALA A 4 -17.50 10.73 1.13
CA ALA A 4 -16.83 9.86 0.16
C ALA A 4 -16.64 8.48 0.81
N ILE A 5 -17.50 7.53 0.44
CA ILE A 5 -17.16 6.11 0.52
C ILE A 5 -16.20 5.87 -0.65
N GLY A 6 -14.93 6.20 -0.45
CA GLY A 6 -13.91 6.11 -1.47
C GLY A 6 -13.29 4.73 -1.45
N VAL A 7 -13.75 3.82 -2.33
CA VAL A 7 -12.78 2.91 -2.94
C VAL A 7 -11.73 3.80 -3.58
N ALA A 8 -10.44 3.56 -3.33
CA ALA A 8 -9.38 4.14 -4.15
C ALA A 8 -9.80 4.00 -5.62
N ARG A 9 -10.12 5.11 -6.31
CA ARG A 9 -10.65 5.10 -7.69
C ARG A 9 -9.51 4.90 -8.67
N ALA A 10 -8.92 3.73 -8.55
CA ALA A 10 -8.04 3.12 -9.50
C ALA A 10 -8.87 2.32 -10.50
N VAL A 11 -8.45 2.26 -11.75
CA VAL A 11 -9.19 1.54 -12.81
C VAL A 11 -9.18 0.00 -12.57
N ASP A 12 -8.41 -0.45 -11.56
CA ASP A 12 -8.07 -1.83 -11.22
C ASP A 12 -7.70 -2.03 -9.71
N GLY A 13 -7.93 -1.04 -8.84
CA GLY A 13 -7.43 -1.04 -7.44
C GLY A 13 -6.02 -0.44 -7.25
N SER A 14 -5.28 -0.11 -8.32
CA SER A 14 -3.96 0.56 -8.29
C SER A 14 -3.99 2.11 -8.22
N ILE A 15 -3.37 2.69 -7.20
CA ILE A 15 -3.12 4.15 -7.10
C ILE A 15 -2.16 4.67 -8.18
N GLY A 16 -1.51 3.78 -8.94
CA GLY A 16 -0.80 4.15 -10.18
C GLY A 16 0.24 5.24 -9.92
N ASN A 17 0.18 6.34 -10.69
CA ASN A 17 1.05 7.50 -10.54
C ASN A 17 0.38 8.70 -9.81
N ARG A 18 -0.65 8.45 -9.02
CA ARG A 18 -1.46 9.50 -8.37
C ARG A 18 -1.21 9.56 -6.87
N ARG A 19 -1.63 10.67 -6.27
CA ARG A 19 -1.76 10.83 -4.83
C ARG A 19 -3.24 10.80 -4.47
N GLU A 20 -3.61 9.87 -3.60
CA GLU A 20 -4.98 9.72 -3.10
C GLU A 20 -5.00 9.85 -1.57
N VAL A 21 -5.95 10.64 -1.05
CA VAL A 21 -6.19 10.77 0.39
C VAL A 21 -7.61 10.34 0.69
N VAL A 22 -7.77 9.32 1.53
CA VAL A 22 -9.05 8.75 1.94
C VAL A 22 -9.23 8.95 3.44
N THR A 23 -10.39 9.46 3.86
CA THR A 23 -10.69 9.73 5.29
C THR A 23 -11.72 8.79 5.91
N ASN A 24 -12.03 7.71 5.22
CA ASN A 24 -12.98 6.67 5.63
C ASN A 24 -12.41 5.30 5.22
N THR A 25 -13.22 4.24 5.22
CA THR A 25 -12.78 2.91 4.78
C THR A 25 -12.47 2.86 3.27
N THR A 26 -11.32 2.28 2.91
CA THR A 26 -10.97 1.89 1.54
C THR A 26 -10.48 0.45 1.49
N THR A 27 -10.74 -0.21 0.37
CA THR A 27 -10.23 -1.55 0.07
C THR A 27 -9.34 -1.51 -1.15
N LEU A 28 -8.18 -2.16 -1.09
CA LEU A 28 -7.32 -2.45 -2.22
C LEU A 28 -7.53 -3.91 -2.62
N ASP A 29 -8.25 -4.15 -3.71
CA ASP A 29 -8.60 -5.49 -4.22
C ASP A 29 -7.88 -5.80 -5.55
N GLY A 30 -8.00 -7.05 -6.01
CA GLY A 30 -7.36 -7.50 -7.25
C GLY A 30 -5.83 -7.59 -7.16
N ARG A 31 -5.12 -6.72 -7.89
CA ARG A 31 -3.64 -6.60 -7.86
C ARG A 31 -3.24 -5.14 -7.69
N PRO A 32 -3.55 -4.53 -6.53
CA PRO A 32 -3.44 -3.09 -6.36
C PRO A 32 -1.97 -2.67 -6.27
N ASN A 33 -1.56 -1.73 -7.11
CA ASN A 33 -0.22 -1.15 -7.10
C ASN A 33 -0.24 0.33 -6.70
N VAL A 34 0.65 0.72 -5.78
CA VAL A 34 0.91 2.12 -5.46
C VAL A 34 2.30 2.46 -6.00
N GLY A 35 2.36 3.24 -7.07
CA GLY A 35 3.60 3.47 -7.79
C GLY A 35 4.10 2.21 -8.49
N GLU A 36 3.38 1.71 -9.50
CA GLU A 36 3.79 0.47 -10.20
C GLU A 36 5.04 0.70 -11.06
N TRP A 37 4.99 1.66 -11.98
CA TRP A 37 6.09 2.09 -12.87
C TRP A 37 6.55 3.53 -12.62
N HIS A 38 5.87 4.22 -11.71
CA HIS A 38 6.00 5.66 -11.45
C HIS A 38 5.88 5.92 -9.95
N THR A 39 5.76 7.19 -9.56
CA THR A 39 5.50 7.60 -8.18
C THR A 39 4.00 7.60 -7.87
N GLY A 40 3.57 6.86 -6.85
CA GLY A 40 2.20 6.87 -6.34
C GLY A 40 2.14 6.95 -4.81
N GLU A 41 1.07 7.55 -4.27
CA GLU A 41 0.89 7.76 -2.84
C GLU A 41 -0.57 7.53 -2.44
N LEU A 42 -0.78 6.71 -1.40
CA LEU A 42 -2.06 6.52 -0.73
C LEU A 42 -1.95 6.94 0.72
N ALA A 43 -2.79 7.86 1.17
CA ALA A 43 -2.95 8.18 2.58
C ALA A 43 -4.37 7.83 3.05
N VAL A 44 -4.49 7.04 4.10
CA VAL A 44 -5.72 6.74 4.81
C VAL A 44 -5.66 7.43 6.17
N VAL A 45 -6.58 8.37 6.42
CA VAL A 45 -6.56 9.25 7.60
C VAL A 45 -7.87 9.14 8.38
N GLY A 46 -7.84 8.46 9.53
CA GLY A 46 -9.02 8.20 10.35
C GLY A 46 -9.96 7.14 9.80
N GLY A 47 -9.56 6.45 8.72
CA GLY A 47 -10.32 5.38 8.08
C GLY A 47 -9.63 4.02 8.13
N ASP A 48 -10.32 2.97 7.70
CA ASP A 48 -9.77 1.61 7.63
C ASP A 48 -9.16 1.32 6.24
N LEU A 49 -8.00 0.67 6.21
CA LEU A 49 -7.42 0.10 5.00
C LEU A 49 -7.55 -1.43 5.03
N THR A 50 -8.27 -2.01 4.08
CA THR A 50 -8.26 -3.46 3.84
C THR A 50 -7.56 -3.78 2.54
N VAL A 51 -6.65 -4.75 2.55
CA VAL A 51 -6.02 -5.26 1.34
C VAL A 51 -6.49 -6.69 1.12
N SER A 52 -7.24 -6.90 0.05
CA SER A 52 -7.82 -8.20 -0.35
C SER A 52 -7.21 -8.75 -1.64
N GLY A 53 -6.39 -7.97 -2.33
CA GLY A 53 -5.61 -8.37 -3.51
C GLY A 53 -4.11 -8.47 -3.25
N ASN A 54 -3.35 -9.18 -4.08
CA ASN A 54 -1.89 -9.20 -3.94
C ASN A 54 -1.33 -7.82 -4.31
N ALA A 55 -0.88 -7.09 -3.29
CA ALA A 55 -0.55 -5.66 -3.40
C ALA A 55 0.95 -5.41 -3.49
N PHE A 56 1.33 -4.38 -4.24
CA PHE A 56 2.71 -3.93 -4.38
C PHE A 56 2.83 -2.41 -4.19
N ILE A 57 3.74 -2.00 -3.33
CA ILE A 57 4.06 -0.59 -3.08
C ILE A 57 5.47 -0.35 -3.62
N GLY A 58 5.60 0.41 -4.71
CA GLY A 58 6.87 0.58 -5.42
C GLY A 58 7.34 -0.72 -6.07
N ARG A 59 6.62 -1.17 -7.10
CA ARG A 59 6.78 -2.53 -7.65
C ARG A 59 8.03 -2.70 -8.51
N TYR A 60 8.14 -1.93 -9.59
CA TYR A 60 9.18 -2.09 -10.61
C TYR A 60 10.40 -1.19 -10.37
N PRO A 61 11.52 -1.41 -11.08
CA PRO A 61 12.70 -0.57 -10.96
C PRO A 61 12.34 0.90 -11.19
N THR A 62 12.93 1.79 -10.38
CA THR A 62 12.67 3.25 -10.35
C THR A 62 11.28 3.67 -9.85
N ALA A 63 10.34 2.75 -9.64
CA ALA A 63 9.03 3.07 -9.13
C ALA A 63 9.08 3.43 -7.64
N ILE A 64 8.24 4.37 -7.22
CA ILE A 64 8.20 4.88 -5.85
C ILE A 64 6.77 4.79 -5.34
N GLY A 65 6.51 3.91 -4.36
CA GLY A 65 5.20 3.77 -3.73
C GLY A 65 5.23 4.23 -2.29
N THR A 66 4.20 4.96 -1.86
CA THR A 66 3.99 5.29 -0.44
C THR A 66 2.58 4.95 -0.01
N VAL A 67 2.42 4.22 1.09
CA VAL A 67 1.15 4.03 1.77
C VAL A 67 1.26 4.54 3.20
N ALA A 68 0.34 5.39 3.62
CA ALA A 68 0.20 5.84 5.00
C ALA A 68 -1.18 5.47 5.53
N VAL A 69 -1.25 4.83 6.71
CA VAL A 69 -2.49 4.60 7.45
C VAL A 69 -2.33 5.24 8.82
N THR A 70 -3.17 6.24 9.12
CA THR A 70 -3.03 7.09 10.30
C THR A 70 -4.37 7.38 10.94
N GLY A 71 -4.43 7.46 12.28
CA GLY A 71 -5.62 7.93 13.01
C GLY A 71 -6.13 6.93 14.05
N LEU A 72 -6.53 7.44 15.22
CA LEU A 72 -6.80 6.68 16.45
C LEU A 72 -7.93 5.65 16.36
N GLU A 73 -8.72 5.67 15.29
CA GLU A 73 -9.79 4.70 15.03
C GLU A 73 -9.52 3.85 13.78
N SER A 74 -8.42 4.10 13.07
CA SER A 74 -8.05 3.38 11.87
C SER A 74 -7.61 1.96 12.17
N ARG A 75 -7.94 1.05 11.26
CA ARG A 75 -7.43 -0.33 11.21
C ARG A 75 -6.75 -0.59 9.88
N PHE A 76 -5.71 -1.42 9.93
CA PHE A 76 -5.05 -1.92 8.73
C PHE A 76 -5.12 -3.45 8.69
N THR A 77 -5.80 -3.99 7.68
CA THR A 77 -6.04 -5.44 7.52
C THR A 77 -5.47 -5.94 6.20
N LEU A 78 -4.61 -6.95 6.26
CA LEU A 78 -4.10 -7.68 5.11
C LEU A 78 -4.73 -9.07 5.06
N LEU A 79 -5.47 -9.36 4.00
CA LEU A 79 -6.05 -10.67 3.72
C LEU A 79 -5.17 -11.49 2.76
N THR A 80 -4.27 -10.82 2.05
CA THR A 80 -3.42 -11.37 0.97
C THR A 80 -1.97 -10.89 1.09
N ALA A 81 -1.11 -11.32 0.18
CA ALA A 81 0.30 -10.91 0.20
C ALA A 81 0.45 -9.41 -0.06
N PHE A 82 1.27 -8.75 0.76
CA PHE A 82 1.55 -7.31 0.67
C PHE A 82 3.07 -7.09 0.57
N ASN A 83 3.53 -6.57 -0.57
CA ASN A 83 4.95 -6.35 -0.83
C ASN A 83 5.27 -4.86 -0.88
N VAL A 84 6.26 -4.44 -0.11
CA VAL A 84 6.77 -3.07 -0.07
C VAL A 84 8.19 -3.06 -0.62
N GLY A 85 8.41 -2.36 -1.73
CA GLY A 85 9.72 -2.19 -2.37
C GLY A 85 10.23 -3.39 -3.15
N TYR A 86 9.36 -4.16 -3.83
CA TYR A 86 9.72 -5.45 -4.44
C TYR A 86 10.97 -5.41 -5.35
N GLU A 87 10.94 -4.58 -6.39
CA GLU A 87 12.13 -4.18 -7.19
C GLU A 87 12.38 -2.66 -7.15
N GLY A 88 11.38 -1.89 -6.69
CA GLY A 88 11.42 -0.44 -6.58
C GLY A 88 11.61 0.05 -5.15
N THR A 89 11.19 1.29 -4.89
CA THR A 89 11.21 1.88 -3.55
C THR A 89 9.80 1.95 -2.99
N GLY A 90 9.55 1.25 -1.88
CA GLY A 90 8.26 1.27 -1.19
C GLY A 90 8.39 1.79 0.22
N TRP A 91 7.44 2.64 0.64
CA TRP A 91 7.27 3.03 2.04
C TRP A 91 5.88 2.68 2.53
N LEU A 92 5.83 2.09 3.71
CA LEU A 92 4.61 1.91 4.47
C LEU A 92 4.76 2.61 5.81
N ILE A 93 3.82 3.52 6.11
CA ILE A 93 3.75 4.26 7.36
C ILE A 93 2.44 3.86 8.04
N VAL A 94 2.52 3.26 9.22
CA VAL A 94 1.33 2.94 10.03
C VAL A 94 1.53 3.57 11.40
N SER A 95 0.65 4.51 11.76
CA SER A 95 0.81 5.24 13.02
C SER A 95 -0.53 5.59 13.65
N ASN A 96 -0.56 5.61 14.98
CA ASN A 96 -1.78 5.91 15.76
C ASN A 96 -2.98 5.04 15.36
N VAL A 97 -2.79 3.83 14.85
CA VAL A 97 -3.89 2.92 14.49
C VAL A 97 -4.32 2.09 15.70
N THR A 98 -5.57 1.61 15.69
CA THR A 98 -6.07 0.70 16.72
C THR A 98 -5.56 -0.72 16.54
N GLN A 99 -5.40 -1.16 15.29
CA GLN A 99 -5.06 -2.55 14.99
C GLN A 99 -4.36 -2.68 13.62
N VAL A 100 -3.36 -3.55 13.58
CA VAL A 100 -2.78 -4.10 12.35
C VAL A 100 -2.96 -5.61 12.37
N THR A 101 -3.62 -6.15 11.35
CA THR A 101 -3.88 -7.59 11.20
C THR A 101 -3.30 -8.08 9.88
N ALA A 102 -2.49 -9.13 9.91
CA ALA A 102 -2.00 -9.81 8.71
C ALA A 102 -2.42 -11.28 8.73
N GLY A 103 -3.29 -11.65 7.79
CA GLY A 103 -3.75 -13.03 7.59
C GLY A 103 -2.78 -13.88 6.76
N LEU A 104 -1.89 -13.24 5.99
CA LEU A 104 -0.84 -13.87 5.18
C LEU A 104 0.50 -13.13 5.38
N THR A 105 1.39 -13.25 4.40
CA THR A 105 2.74 -12.67 4.43
C THR A 105 2.74 -11.18 4.08
N MET A 106 3.43 -10.40 4.90
CA MET A 106 3.91 -9.07 4.56
C MET A 106 5.41 -9.13 4.30
N SER A 107 5.84 -8.67 3.12
CA SER A 107 7.26 -8.62 2.74
C SER A 107 7.71 -7.16 2.67
N LEU A 108 8.72 -6.82 3.47
CA LEU A 108 9.40 -5.52 3.41
C LEU A 108 10.76 -5.76 2.75
N HIS A 109 10.97 -5.17 1.58
CA HIS A 109 12.22 -5.27 0.86
C HIS A 109 13.10 -4.05 1.19
N SER A 110 14.38 -4.31 1.46
CA SER A 110 15.39 -3.27 1.65
C SER A 110 15.74 -2.63 0.31
N LEU A 111 16.03 -1.32 0.32
CA LEU A 111 16.53 -0.55 -0.82
C LEU A 111 17.92 -0.99 -1.32
N ASP A 112 18.52 -2.03 -0.73
CA ASP A 112 19.85 -2.48 -1.11
C ASP A 112 19.80 -3.15 -2.50
N PRO A 113 20.32 -2.50 -3.56
CA PRO A 113 20.37 -3.08 -4.90
C PRO A 113 21.28 -4.32 -4.97
N GLY A 114 21.99 -4.66 -3.87
CA GLY A 114 22.98 -5.73 -3.80
C GLY A 114 22.50 -7.07 -3.23
N HIS A 115 21.25 -7.23 -2.80
CA HIS A 115 20.81 -8.45 -2.10
C HIS A 115 19.88 -9.39 -2.90
N HIS A 116 19.69 -9.18 -4.20
CA HIS A 116 19.11 -10.20 -5.07
C HIS A 116 20.17 -11.25 -5.43
N ASN A 117 20.24 -12.31 -4.62
CA ASN A 117 20.92 -13.58 -4.90
C ASN A 117 22.28 -13.43 -5.60
N ALA A 118 23.34 -13.16 -4.84
CA ALA A 118 24.66 -13.60 -5.26
C ALA A 118 24.59 -15.13 -5.38
N ALA A 119 24.39 -15.62 -6.61
CA ALA A 119 24.54 -17.01 -6.95
C ALA A 119 25.87 -17.48 -6.37
N LYS A 120 25.82 -18.47 -5.49
CA LYS A 120 26.98 -19.26 -5.11
C LYS A 120 26.75 -20.68 -5.58
#